data_AF-A0A944D6A7-F1
#
_entry.id   AF-A0A944D6A7-F1
#
_cell.length_a   1.000
_cell.length_b   1.000
_cell.length_c   1.000
_cell.angle_alpha   90.00
_cell.angle_beta   90.00
_cell.angle_gamma   90.00
#
_symmetry.space_group_name_H-M   'P 1'
#
loop_
_entity.id
_entity.type
_entity.pdbx_description
1 polymer ?
#
loop_
_entity_poly.entity_id
_entity_poly.type
_entity_poly.pdbx_seq_one_letter_code
_entity_poly.pdbx_strand_id
1 'polypeptide(L)' 'MCIRDRLKIISFYAKKARGTMVRYLVEHQVQDLEGLLSFNSDGYRYSAADTQDPMQPVFVR' A
#
# COMPACT_ATOMS: atom_id res chain seq x y z
N MET A 1 -12.95 22.20 -13.20
CA MET A 1 -13.93 21.09 -13.35
C MET A 1 -13.45 19.92 -12.50
N CYS A 2 -13.88 19.87 -11.23
CA CYS A 2 -13.36 18.95 -10.22
C CYS A 2 -13.82 17.50 -10.49
N ILE A 3 -12.90 16.64 -10.95
CA ILE A 3 -13.20 15.22 -11.15
C ILE A 3 -12.72 14.43 -9.92
N ARG A 4 -13.55 14.44 -8.89
CA ARG A 4 -13.76 13.35 -7.91
C ARG A 4 -12.50 12.75 -7.28
N ASP A 5 -12.15 13.29 -6.12
CA ASP A 5 -11.44 12.66 -4.98
C ASP A 5 -12.07 11.31 -4.58
N ARG A 6 -11.85 10.26 -5.37
CA ARG A 6 -12.10 8.88 -4.92
C ARG A 6 -10.97 8.01 -5.38
N LEU A 7 -10.24 7.45 -4.41
CA LEU A 7 -9.32 6.34 -4.62
C LEU A 7 -10.09 5.23 -5.38
N LYS A 8 -9.80 5.08 -6.67
CA LYS A 8 -10.36 4.01 -7.48
C LYS A 8 -9.41 2.84 -7.40
N ILE A 9 -9.90 1.72 -6.87
CA ILE A 9 -9.18 0.45 -6.93
C ILE A 9 -9.17 0.02 -8.40
N ILE A 10 -8.03 0.18 -9.05
CA ILE A 10 -7.80 -0.36 -10.40
C ILE A 10 -7.21 -1.75 -10.22
N SER A 11 -7.98 -2.78 -10.57
CA SER A 11 -7.67 -4.19 -10.30
C SER A 11 -6.29 -4.63 -10.79
N PHE A 12 -5.79 -4.09 -11.91
CA PHE A 12 -4.46 -4.39 -12.44
C PHE A 12 -3.33 -3.85 -11.54
N TYR A 13 -3.47 -2.61 -11.06
CA TYR A 13 -2.50 -2.00 -10.16
C TYR A 13 -2.53 -2.65 -8.78
N ALA A 14 -3.70 -3.03 -8.27
CA ALA A 14 -3.84 -3.77 -7.02
C ALA A 14 -3.19 -5.17 -7.07
N LYS A 15 -3.18 -5.84 -8.23
CA LYS A 15 -2.43 -7.09 -8.41
C LYS A 15 -0.93 -6.86 -8.39
N LYS A 16 -0.45 -5.83 -9.11
CA LYS A 16 0.98 -5.46 -9.11
C LYS A 16 1.46 -5.06 -7.71
N ALA A 17 0.71 -4.22 -7.00
CA ALA A 17 1.04 -3.74 -5.66
C ALA A 17 1.29 -4.89 -4.68
N ARG A 18 0.42 -5.92 -4.70
CA ARG A 18 0.59 -7.12 -3.88
C ARG A 18 1.88 -7.86 -4.18
N GLY A 19 2.22 -8.03 -5.45
CA GLY A 19 3.48 -8.66 -5.85
C GLY A 19 4.70 -7.87 -5.37
N THR A 20 4.68 -6.54 -5.55
CA THR A 20 5.77 -5.66 -5.10
C THR A 20 5.90 -5.66 -3.58
N MET A 21 4.78 -5.66 -2.85
CA MET A 21 4.76 -5.75 -1.38
C MET A 21 5.39 -7.05 -0.89
N VAL A 22 4.98 -8.20 -1.45
CA VAL A 22 5.56 -9.50 -1.07
C VAL A 22 7.06 -9.54 -1.34
N ARG A 23 7.52 -9.00 -2.48
CA ARG A 23 8.94 -8.89 -2.79
C ARG A 23 9.68 -8.09 -1.72
N TYR A 24 9.18 -6.90 -1.39
CA TYR A 24 9.78 -6.02 -0.39
C TYR A 24 9.92 -6.71 0.98
N LEU A 25 8.87 -7.41 1.41
CA LEU A 25 8.85 -8.14 2.68
C LEU A 25 9.93 -9.24 2.73
N VAL A 26 10.08 -9.99 1.64
CA VAL A 26 11.09 -11.06 1.55
C VAL A 26 12.51 -10.49 1.49
N GLU A 27 12.73 -9.44 0.68
CA GLU A 27 14.05 -8.81 0.51
C GLU A 27 14.55 -8.14 1.80
N HIS A 28 13.67 -7.52 2.56
CA HIS A 28 14.02 -6.82 3.82
C HIS A 28 13.80 -7.69 5.07
N GLN A 29 13.41 -8.95 4.89
CA GLN A 29 13.05 -9.90 5.96
C GLN A 29 12.15 -9.27 7.04
N VAL A 30 11.14 -8.53 6.60
CA VAL A 30 10.20 -7.84 7.50
C VAL A 30 9.38 -8.89 8.25
N GLN A 31 9.43 -8.85 9.58
CA GLN A 31 8.65 -9.74 10.46
C GLN A 31 7.59 -8.97 11.27
N ASP A 32 7.66 -7.65 11.27
CA ASP A 32 6.82 -6.77 12.09
C ASP A 32 5.89 -5.90 11.23
N LEU A 33 4.76 -5.49 11.84
CA LEU A 33 3.78 -4.62 11.20
C LEU A 33 4.40 -3.27 10.79
N GLU A 34 5.30 -2.72 11.60
CA GLU A 34 5.96 -1.43 11.32
C GLU A 34 6.82 -1.47 10.04
N GLY A 35 7.48 -2.62 9.78
CA GLY A 35 8.21 -2.82 8.53
C GLY A 35 7.28 -2.93 7.33
N LEU A 36 6.09 -3.51 7.50
CA LEU A 36 5.06 -3.56 6.45
C LEU A 36 4.53 -2.15 6.13
N LEU A 37 4.30 -1.32 7.16
CA LEU A 37 3.88 0.07 6.99
C LEU A 37 4.94 0.93 6.31
N SER A 38 6.21 0.54 6.43
CA SER A 38 7.35 1.19 5.77
C SER A 38 7.46 0.86 4.27
N PHE A 39 6.57 0.03 3.73
CA PHE A 39 6.51 -0.28 2.30
C PHE A 39 6.29 0.99 1.46
N ASN A 40 7.28 1.31 0.61
CA ASN A 40 7.29 2.52 -0.22
C ASN A 40 7.68 2.28 -1.70
N SER A 41 7.57 1.04 -2.18
CA SER A 41 8.02 0.66 -3.53
C SER A 41 7.01 1.02 -4.64
N ASP A 42 7.48 1.16 -5.89
CA ASP A 42 6.64 1.47 -7.07
C ASP A 42 5.80 2.77 -6.95
N GLY A 43 6.17 3.65 -6.01
CA GLY A 43 5.45 4.90 -5.71
C GLY A 43 4.24 4.74 -4.79
N TYR A 44 3.98 3.54 -4.27
CA TYR A 44 3.01 3.35 -3.19
C TYR A 44 3.55 3.94 -1.89
N ARG A 45 2.66 4.47 -1.06
CA ARG A 45 2.94 4.95 0.28
C ARG A 45 1.81 4.55 1.21
N TYR A 46 2.14 4.30 2.47
CA TYR A 46 1.14 4.14 3.51
C TYR A 46 0.36 5.45 3.73
N SER A 47 -0.97 5.37 3.78
CA SER A 47 -1.85 6.48 4.13
C SER A 47 -2.48 6.24 5.49
N ALA A 48 -1.95 6.91 6.53
CA ALA A 48 -2.55 6.87 7.86
C ALA A 48 -3.93 7.54 7.90
N ALA A 49 -4.21 8.49 7.00
CA ALA A 49 -5.49 9.18 6.93
C ALA A 49 -6.63 8.29 6.40
N ASP A 50 -6.32 7.37 5.49
CA ASP A 50 -7.28 6.44 4.91
C ASP A 50 -7.35 5.10 5.67
N THR A 51 -6.36 4.83 6.52
CA THR A 51 -6.31 3.60 7.33
C THR A 51 -7.22 3.73 8.54
N GLN A 52 -8.35 3.03 8.51
CA GLN A 52 -9.31 3.01 9.62
C GLN A 52 -9.03 1.88 10.62
N ASP A 53 -8.45 0.77 10.15
CA ASP A 53 -8.13 -0.39 10.96
C ASP A 53 -6.62 -0.68 10.86
N PRO A 54 -5.90 -0.80 11.99
CA PRO A 54 -4.47 -1.13 11.98
C PRO A 54 -4.14 -2.48 11.33
N MET A 55 -5.07 -3.43 11.26
CA MET A 55 -4.89 -4.69 10.53
C MET A 55 -5.23 -4.57 9.03
N GLN A 56 -5.75 -3.43 8.57
CA GLN A 56 -6.06 -3.16 7.17
C GLN A 56 -5.38 -1.87 6.69
N PRO A 57 -4.03 -1.84 6.64
CA PRO A 57 -3.30 -0.66 6.19
C PRO A 57 -3.63 -0.32 4.74
N VAL A 58 -3.96 0.95 4.50
CA VAL A 58 -4.26 1.48 3.17
C VAL A 58 -3.01 2.07 2.55
N PHE A 59 -2.68 1.60 1.35
CA PHE A 59 -1.57 2.13 0.55
C PHE A 59 -2.11 2.86 -0.67
N VAL A 60 -1.64 4.08 -0.86
CA VAL A 60 -2.03 4.98 -1.95
C VAL A 60 -0.82 5.29 -2.83
N ARG A 61 -1.05 5.62 -4.10
CA ARG A 61 -0.02 6.05 -5.05
C ARG A 61 -0.39 7.39 -5.65
#